data_AF-A0A8A3PNF3-F1
#
_entry.id   AF-A0A8A3PNF3-F1
#
_cell.length_a   1.000
_cell.length_b   1.000
_cell.length_c   1.000
_cell.angle_alpha   90.00
_cell.angle_beta   90.00
_cell.angle_gamma   90.00
#
_symmetry.space_group_name_H-M   'P 1'
#
loop_
_entity.id
_entity.type
_entity.pdbx_description
1 polymer ?
#
loop_
_entity_poly.entity_id
_entity_poly.type
_entity_poly.pdbx_seq_one_letter_code
_entity_poly.pdbx_strand_id
1 'polypeptide(L)'
;MSEYTVEITCGGGNEYDGRMGLRISSIFVIGFGSMFGALLPIAAARTKGLSVPPLAFFIAKYFGSGVIIATAFIHLLAPASANLTSPCLDGLIRQYSWAEGIALMTIFSMFFIELMASRFDVFGQDGHDLEAADPAKDLIIRTSRNEKLEALKTSSPLEGGSYREATDSPEASNTVLRHDNDDSNDRIDTSGEGPSRGRSSIPGRPGDLSYPPGGEDHLGHQREHHQDDDHFAAQMTALFILEFGVIFHSIFIGLTLAVTGDDFVVLYIVLAFHQTFEGLGLGARLATAHWPKKKSWMPWALGSAYGFTTPIAIAIGLGIRTTFNPASQSTMIVNGVFDSISAGILIYTGLVELMAHEFMFNQEMRKSSMKMMLFAFGCMCTGAGLMALLGKWA
;
A
#
# COMPACT_ATOMS: atom_id res chain seq x y z
N MET A 1 16.04 -26.64 -42.04
CA MET A 1 15.34 -26.37 -40.78
C MET A 1 13.92 -26.85 -41.02
N SER A 2 13.53 -27.99 -40.45
CA SER A 2 12.18 -28.52 -40.65
C SER A 2 11.20 -27.53 -40.05
N GLU A 3 10.33 -26.97 -40.88
CA GLU A 3 9.28 -26.04 -40.46
C GLU A 3 8.17 -26.90 -39.85
N TYR A 4 8.04 -26.87 -38.52
CA TYR A 4 6.96 -27.55 -37.82
C TYR A 4 5.77 -26.60 -37.75
N THR A 5 4.67 -26.93 -38.42
CA THR A 5 3.41 -26.23 -38.27
C THR A 5 2.66 -26.82 -37.07
N VAL A 6 2.49 -26.04 -36.01
CA VAL A 6 1.62 -26.40 -34.88
C VAL A 6 0.22 -25.89 -35.20
N GLU A 7 -0.73 -26.80 -35.38
CA GLU A 7 -2.14 -26.47 -35.58
C GLU A 7 -2.79 -26.23 -34.21
N ILE A 8 -3.17 -24.99 -33.92
CA ILE A 8 -3.79 -24.62 -32.65
C ILE A 8 -5.31 -24.63 -32.81
N THR A 9 -5.97 -25.57 -32.16
CA THR A 9 -7.42 -25.70 -32.17
C THR A 9 -8.04 -24.77 -31.15
N CYS A 10 -8.50 -23.60 -31.60
CA CYS A 10 -9.17 -22.64 -30.73
C CYS A 10 -10.64 -23.03 -30.49
N GLY A 11 -11.09 -22.93 -29.24
CA GLY A 11 -12.48 -23.18 -28.88
C GLY A 11 -12.89 -24.64 -28.71
N GLY A 12 -11.95 -25.54 -28.39
CA GLY A 12 -12.16 -27.00 -28.22
C GLY A 12 -13.11 -27.45 -27.09
N GLY A 13 -14.00 -26.60 -26.61
CA GLY A 13 -14.89 -26.88 -25.48
C GLY A 13 -14.16 -26.82 -24.14
N ASN A 14 -14.63 -27.59 -23.17
CA ASN A 14 -13.93 -27.79 -21.91
C ASN A 14 -13.44 -29.23 -21.77
N GLU A 15 -12.50 -29.42 -20.86
CA GLU A 15 -11.81 -30.69 -20.65
C GLU A 15 -12.48 -31.55 -19.58
N TYR A 16 -13.77 -31.38 -19.34
CA TYR A 16 -14.45 -32.09 -18.26
C TYR A 16 -14.43 -33.61 -18.48
N ASP A 17 -13.75 -34.31 -17.59
CA ASP A 17 -13.44 -35.75 -17.68
C ASP A 17 -14.41 -36.69 -16.92
N GLY A 18 -15.48 -36.15 -16.33
CA GLY A 18 -16.47 -36.96 -15.61
C GLY A 18 -16.15 -37.29 -14.15
N ARG A 19 -15.04 -36.81 -13.56
CA ARG A 19 -14.65 -37.06 -12.14
C ARG A 19 -15.52 -36.30 -11.12
N MET A 20 -16.84 -36.50 -11.16
CA MET A 20 -17.81 -35.72 -10.38
C MET A 20 -17.61 -35.83 -8.86
N GLY A 21 -17.33 -37.03 -8.34
CA GLY A 21 -17.15 -37.24 -6.90
C GLY A 21 -15.98 -36.43 -6.32
N LEU A 22 -14.85 -36.39 -7.02
CA LEU A 22 -13.68 -35.61 -6.58
C LEU A 22 -13.92 -34.10 -6.68
N ARG A 23 -14.67 -33.64 -7.69
CA ARG A 23 -15.03 -32.21 -7.82
C ARG A 23 -16.05 -31.77 -6.78
N ILE A 24 -16.97 -32.64 -6.37
CA ILE A 24 -17.84 -32.37 -5.23
C ILE A 24 -17.01 -32.31 -3.95
N SER A 25 -16.05 -33.22 -3.79
CA SER A 25 -15.12 -33.17 -2.65
C SER A 25 -14.30 -31.87 -2.61
N SER A 26 -13.90 -31.32 -3.76
CA SER A 26 -13.07 -30.10 -3.79
C SER A 26 -13.82 -28.88 -3.26
N ILE A 27 -15.14 -28.80 -3.44
CA ILE A 27 -15.99 -27.75 -2.83
C ILE A 27 -15.77 -27.73 -1.31
N PHE A 28 -15.85 -28.89 -0.66
CA PHE A 28 -15.74 -28.97 0.80
C PHE A 28 -14.32 -28.78 1.31
N VAL A 29 -13.33 -29.39 0.64
CA VAL A 29 -11.94 -29.33 1.10
C VAL A 29 -11.34 -27.95 0.88
N ILE A 30 -11.52 -27.35 -0.29
CA ILE A 30 -11.05 -25.99 -0.57
C ILE A 30 -11.84 -25.00 0.30
N GLY A 31 -13.16 -25.16 0.40
CA GLY A 31 -13.99 -24.30 1.25
C GLY A 31 -13.61 -24.35 2.73
N PHE A 32 -13.27 -25.53 3.26
CA PHE A 32 -12.77 -25.64 4.62
C PHE A 32 -11.38 -25.00 4.77
N GLY A 33 -10.45 -25.28 3.84
CA GLY A 33 -9.10 -24.72 3.87
C GLY A 33 -9.08 -23.19 3.77
N SER A 34 -9.86 -22.61 2.85
CA SER A 34 -10.00 -21.16 2.68
C SER A 34 -10.60 -20.48 3.90
N MET A 35 -11.67 -21.06 4.46
CA MET A 35 -12.33 -20.55 5.66
C MET A 35 -11.41 -20.64 6.88
N PHE A 36 -10.70 -21.76 7.03
CA PHE A 36 -9.73 -21.95 8.09
C PHE A 36 -8.58 -20.94 7.98
N GLY A 37 -8.00 -20.78 6.79
CA GLY A 37 -6.94 -19.81 6.52
C GLY A 37 -7.37 -18.38 6.85
N ALA A 38 -8.55 -17.95 6.40
CA ALA A 38 -9.03 -16.59 6.60
C ALA A 38 -9.53 -16.30 8.02
N LEU A 39 -10.27 -17.22 8.64
CA LEU A 39 -10.89 -16.98 9.94
C LEU A 39 -9.97 -17.25 11.12
N LEU A 40 -8.97 -18.14 10.99
CA LEU A 40 -8.08 -18.48 12.11
C LEU A 40 -7.30 -17.26 12.63
N PRO A 41 -6.65 -16.42 11.81
CA PRO A 41 -5.97 -15.22 12.30
C PRO A 41 -6.91 -14.21 12.96
N ILE A 42 -8.14 -14.09 12.45
CA ILE A 42 -9.18 -13.20 12.98
C ILE A 42 -9.64 -13.70 14.36
N ALA A 43 -9.91 -15.00 14.47
CA ALA A 43 -10.27 -15.66 15.71
C ALA A 43 -9.14 -15.53 16.75
N ALA A 44 -7.89 -15.76 16.34
CA ALA A 44 -6.71 -15.62 17.19
C ALA A 44 -6.55 -14.20 17.75
N ALA A 45 -6.78 -13.17 16.94
CA ALA A 45 -6.64 -11.78 17.38
C ALA A 45 -7.80 -11.29 18.25
N ARG A 46 -9.00 -11.85 18.11
CA ARG A 46 -10.22 -11.28 18.71
C ARG A 46 -10.84 -12.12 19.82
N THR A 47 -10.49 -13.40 19.93
CA THR A 47 -11.12 -14.31 20.89
C THR A 47 -10.25 -14.44 22.13
N LYS A 48 -10.73 -13.93 23.28
CA LYS A 48 -9.99 -13.96 24.55
C LYS A 48 -9.64 -15.38 25.06
N GLY A 49 -10.32 -16.41 24.56
CA GLY A 49 -10.12 -17.81 24.94
C GLY A 49 -9.06 -18.56 24.11
N LEU A 50 -8.54 -17.99 23.03
CA LEU A 50 -7.54 -18.63 22.17
C LEU A 50 -6.18 -17.96 22.41
N SER A 51 -5.38 -18.51 23.31
CA SER A 51 -4.03 -17.98 23.60
C SER A 51 -3.03 -18.39 22.52
N VAL A 52 -3.09 -17.72 21.37
CA VAL A 52 -2.12 -17.95 20.28
C VAL A 52 -0.81 -17.24 20.62
N PRO A 53 0.36 -17.93 20.52
CA PRO A 53 1.64 -17.30 20.77
C PRO A 53 1.84 -16.08 19.85
N PRO A 54 2.30 -14.92 20.36
CA PRO A 54 2.57 -13.74 19.54
C PRO A 54 3.50 -14.02 18.34
N LEU A 55 4.42 -14.96 18.51
CA LEU A 55 5.32 -15.42 17.45
C LEU A 55 4.57 -16.08 16.28
N ALA A 56 3.51 -16.86 16.54
CA ALA A 56 2.74 -17.52 15.48
C ALA A 56 1.96 -16.50 14.65
N PHE A 57 1.36 -15.49 15.31
CA PHE A 57 0.70 -14.39 14.64
C PHE A 57 1.68 -13.54 13.82
N PHE A 58 2.88 -13.30 14.38
CA PHE A 58 3.97 -12.64 13.67
C PHE A 58 4.37 -13.39 12.40
N ILE A 59 4.62 -14.70 12.49
CA ILE A 59 4.98 -15.52 11.33
C ILE A 59 3.87 -15.49 10.28
N ALA A 60 2.61 -15.72 10.67
CA ALA A 60 1.47 -15.71 9.76
C ALA A 60 1.33 -14.38 9.02
N LYS A 61 1.55 -13.27 9.72
CA LYS A 61 1.49 -11.91 9.17
C LYS A 61 2.50 -11.70 8.03
N TYR A 62 3.78 -11.97 8.26
CA TYR A 62 4.83 -11.75 7.25
C TYR A 62 4.83 -12.81 6.15
N PHE A 63 4.57 -14.07 6.51
CA PHE A 63 4.35 -15.15 5.56
C PHE A 63 3.23 -14.78 4.58
N GLY A 64 2.09 -14.33 5.12
CA GLY A 64 0.94 -13.90 4.34
C GLY A 64 1.23 -12.75 3.39
N SER A 65 2.01 -11.75 3.81
CA SER A 65 2.45 -10.66 2.93
C SER A 65 3.26 -11.19 1.74
N GLY A 66 4.13 -12.18 1.95
CA GLY A 66 4.87 -12.85 0.87
C GLY A 66 3.97 -13.65 -0.08
N VAL A 67 2.96 -14.34 0.46
CA VAL A 67 1.96 -15.07 -0.32
C VAL A 67 1.19 -14.10 -1.24
N ILE A 68 0.70 -12.97 -0.72
CA ILE A 68 -0.05 -11.97 -1.52
C ILE A 68 0.82 -11.45 -2.69
N ILE A 69 2.08 -11.10 -2.41
CA ILE A 69 3.01 -10.62 -3.46
C ILE A 69 3.21 -11.69 -4.55
N ALA A 70 3.47 -12.94 -4.15
CA ALA A 70 3.65 -14.03 -5.11
C ALA A 70 2.37 -14.35 -5.89
N THR A 71 1.19 -14.24 -5.26
CA THR A 71 -0.12 -14.38 -5.93
C THR A 71 -0.25 -13.37 -7.05
N ALA A 72 0.06 -12.09 -6.76
CA ALA A 72 -0.06 -11.00 -7.72
C ALA A 72 0.77 -11.22 -8.99
N PHE A 73 2.02 -11.66 -8.86
CA PHE A 73 2.91 -11.87 -10.00
C PHE A 73 2.72 -13.22 -10.70
N ILE A 74 2.63 -14.31 -9.94
CA ILE A 74 2.74 -15.67 -10.48
C ILE A 74 1.37 -16.26 -10.80
N HIS A 75 0.35 -15.97 -9.97
CA HIS A 75 -0.97 -16.57 -10.10
C HIS A 75 -2.00 -15.66 -10.77
N LEU A 76 -1.71 -14.37 -10.85
CA LEU A 76 -2.57 -13.39 -11.50
C LEU A 76 -1.94 -12.84 -12.78
N LEU A 77 -0.81 -12.14 -12.67
CA LEU A 77 -0.23 -11.45 -13.83
C LEU A 77 0.26 -12.41 -14.92
N ALA A 78 0.92 -13.52 -14.55
CA ALA A 78 1.44 -14.47 -15.52
C ALA A 78 0.31 -15.19 -16.31
N PRO A 79 -0.73 -15.76 -15.68
CA PRO A 79 -1.89 -16.30 -16.40
C PRO A 79 -2.63 -15.24 -17.22
N ALA A 80 -2.74 -14.01 -16.72
CA ALA A 80 -3.34 -12.92 -17.47
C ALA A 80 -2.58 -12.62 -18.76
N SER A 81 -1.25 -12.58 -18.69
CA SER A 81 -0.37 -12.41 -19.85
C SER A 81 -0.52 -13.56 -20.83
N ALA A 82 -0.57 -14.81 -20.36
CA ALA A 82 -0.81 -15.99 -21.20
C ALA A 82 -2.18 -15.95 -21.90
N ASN A 83 -3.24 -15.52 -21.21
CA ASN A 83 -4.58 -15.40 -21.78
C ASN A 83 -4.65 -14.30 -22.84
N LEU A 84 -4.08 -13.12 -22.59
CA LEU A 84 -4.13 -11.96 -23.52
C LEU A 84 -3.16 -12.07 -24.69
N THR A 85 -2.14 -12.92 -24.60
CA THR A 85 -1.20 -13.18 -25.71
C THR A 85 -1.52 -14.47 -26.47
N SER A 86 -2.61 -15.16 -26.10
CA SER A 86 -3.01 -16.42 -26.72
C SER A 86 -3.18 -16.26 -28.25
N PRO A 87 -2.66 -17.22 -29.04
CA PRO A 87 -2.82 -17.23 -30.50
C PRO A 87 -4.28 -17.35 -30.94
N CYS A 88 -5.19 -17.72 -30.03
CA CYS A 88 -6.63 -17.78 -30.26
C CYS A 88 -7.34 -16.42 -30.15
N LEU A 89 -6.62 -15.34 -29.82
CA LEU A 89 -7.13 -13.97 -29.89
C LEU A 89 -6.71 -13.33 -31.22
N ASP A 90 -7.54 -12.46 -31.78
CA ASP A 90 -7.21 -11.70 -32.99
C ASP A 90 -7.01 -10.21 -32.71
N GLY A 91 -6.18 -9.57 -33.56
CA GLY A 91 -6.02 -8.12 -33.60
C GLY A 91 -5.01 -7.53 -32.61
N LEU A 92 -5.25 -6.28 -32.21
CA LEU A 92 -4.35 -5.42 -31.41
C LEU A 92 -4.09 -5.95 -29.99
N ILE A 93 -4.94 -6.85 -29.49
CA ILE A 93 -4.79 -7.46 -28.16
C ILE A 93 -3.53 -8.32 -28.08
N ARG A 94 -3.08 -8.91 -29.20
CA ARG A 94 -1.85 -9.73 -29.23
C ARG A 94 -0.56 -8.95 -29.41
N GLN A 95 -0.63 -7.70 -29.85
CA GLN A 95 0.55 -6.93 -30.28
C GLN A 95 1.24 -6.19 -29.13
N TYR A 96 0.59 -6.10 -27.98
CA TYR A 96 1.07 -5.36 -26.82
C TYR A 96 0.88 -6.18 -25.56
N SER A 97 1.76 -5.96 -24.57
CA SER A 97 1.72 -6.53 -23.23
C SER A 97 0.58 -5.92 -22.41
N TRP A 98 -0.66 -6.19 -22.81
CA TRP A 98 -1.86 -5.61 -22.21
C TRP A 98 -2.03 -6.02 -20.75
N ALA A 99 -1.59 -7.22 -20.36
CA ALA A 99 -1.71 -7.65 -18.98
C ALA A 99 -0.90 -6.75 -18.03
N GLU A 100 0.37 -6.56 -18.36
CA GLU A 100 1.30 -5.70 -17.64
C GLU A 100 0.89 -4.23 -17.75
N GLY A 101 0.37 -3.80 -18.90
CA GLY A 101 -0.17 -2.46 -19.10
C GLY A 101 -1.38 -2.16 -18.22
N ILE A 102 -2.35 -3.08 -18.14
CA ILE A 102 -3.54 -2.96 -17.28
C ILE A 102 -3.15 -3.01 -15.80
N ALA A 103 -2.22 -3.89 -15.42
CA ALA A 103 -1.69 -3.93 -14.06
C ALA A 103 -1.04 -2.59 -13.69
N LEU A 104 -0.24 -1.99 -14.58
CA LEU A 104 0.39 -0.69 -14.36
C LEU A 104 -0.64 0.44 -14.23
N MET A 105 -1.64 0.49 -15.13
CA MET A 105 -2.74 1.47 -15.05
C MET A 105 -3.49 1.34 -13.72
N THR A 106 -3.68 0.11 -13.25
CA THR A 106 -4.33 -0.17 -11.96
C THR A 106 -3.49 0.31 -10.79
N ILE A 107 -2.17 0.09 -10.81
CA ILE A 107 -1.24 0.59 -9.76
C ILE A 107 -1.30 2.12 -9.67
N PHE A 108 -1.25 2.84 -10.80
CA PHE A 108 -1.36 4.30 -10.79
C PHE A 108 -2.74 4.77 -10.29
N SER A 109 -3.80 4.04 -10.66
CA SER A 109 -5.16 4.33 -10.19
C SER A 109 -5.31 4.09 -8.70
N MET A 110 -4.75 3.00 -8.16
CA MET A 110 -4.72 2.70 -6.73
C MET A 110 -4.00 3.80 -5.95
N PHE A 111 -2.80 4.17 -6.39
CA PHE A 111 -2.06 5.26 -5.77
C PHE A 111 -2.83 6.58 -5.82
N PHE A 112 -3.48 6.90 -6.95
CA PHE A 112 -4.31 8.10 -7.05
C PHE A 112 -5.52 8.05 -6.10
N ILE A 113 -6.21 6.91 -5.99
CA ILE A 113 -7.34 6.73 -5.08
C ILE A 113 -6.88 6.89 -3.63
N GLU A 114 -5.74 6.31 -3.24
CA GLU A 114 -5.20 6.46 -1.88
C GLU A 114 -4.78 7.91 -1.60
N LEU A 115 -4.16 8.59 -2.57
CA LEU A 115 -3.86 10.02 -2.46
C LEU A 115 -5.13 10.89 -2.33
N MET A 116 -6.19 10.57 -3.06
CA MET A 116 -7.45 11.30 -2.94
C MET A 116 -8.14 11.00 -1.63
N ALA A 117 -8.20 9.74 -1.19
CA ALA A 117 -8.78 9.35 0.08
C ALA A 117 -8.07 10.07 1.25
N SER A 118 -6.73 10.03 1.27
CA SER A 118 -5.95 10.75 2.28
C SER A 118 -6.12 12.27 2.21
N ARG A 119 -6.30 12.85 1.02
CA ARG A 119 -6.52 14.30 0.86
C ARG A 119 -7.93 14.75 1.27
N PHE A 120 -8.97 14.05 0.84
CA PHE A 120 -10.36 14.43 1.13
C PHE A 120 -10.73 14.19 2.60
N ASP A 121 -10.10 13.24 3.28
CA ASP A 121 -10.23 13.11 4.75
C ASP A 121 -9.72 14.36 5.46
N VAL A 122 -8.57 14.90 5.03
CA VAL A 122 -7.98 16.12 5.60
C VAL A 122 -8.87 17.37 5.43
N PHE A 123 -9.74 17.40 4.41
CA PHE A 123 -10.65 18.53 4.15
C PHE A 123 -12.09 18.29 4.64
N GLY A 124 -12.40 17.13 5.22
CA GLY A 124 -13.75 16.69 5.56
C GLY A 124 -14.29 17.13 6.93
N GLN A 125 -13.52 17.85 7.76
CA GLN A 125 -13.98 18.35 9.06
C GLN A 125 -14.09 19.88 9.09
N ASP A 126 -15.27 20.36 9.50
CA ASP A 126 -15.79 21.72 9.37
C ASP A 126 -14.87 22.86 9.83
N GLY A 127 -14.87 23.93 9.02
CA GLY A 127 -15.11 25.30 9.48
C GLY A 127 -14.10 25.94 10.43
N HIS A 128 -13.35 26.88 9.85
CA HIS A 128 -12.51 27.91 10.48
C HIS A 128 -11.04 27.57 10.76
N ASP A 129 -10.21 28.30 10.00
CA ASP A 129 -8.89 28.77 10.35
C ASP A 129 -7.76 27.72 10.30
N LEU A 130 -7.31 27.43 9.09
CA LEU A 130 -5.94 27.75 8.67
C LEU A 130 -5.80 27.40 7.20
N GLU A 131 -5.54 28.43 6.42
CA GLU A 131 -5.08 28.37 5.05
C GLU A 131 -4.01 27.28 4.93
N ALA A 132 -4.40 26.12 4.39
CA ALA A 132 -3.45 25.09 3.99
C ALA A 132 -2.45 25.80 3.07
N ALA A 133 -1.23 25.99 3.57
CA ALA A 133 -0.18 26.70 2.87
C ALA A 133 0.14 25.88 1.62
N ASP A 134 -0.54 26.21 0.52
CA ASP A 134 -0.18 25.75 -0.80
C ASP A 134 1.20 26.36 -1.10
N PRO A 135 2.28 25.55 -1.12
CA PRO A 135 3.62 26.08 -1.35
C PRO A 135 3.72 26.78 -2.71
N ALA A 136 2.84 26.44 -3.67
CA ALA A 136 2.75 27.16 -4.94
C ALA A 136 2.15 28.57 -4.78
N LYS A 137 1.15 28.76 -3.90
CA LYS A 137 0.60 30.09 -3.60
C LYS A 137 1.61 30.97 -2.87
N ASP A 138 2.35 30.45 -1.90
CA ASP A 138 3.40 31.24 -1.22
C ASP A 138 4.51 31.63 -2.22
N LEU A 139 4.83 30.76 -3.17
CA LEU A 139 5.76 31.09 -4.26
C LEU A 139 5.22 32.22 -5.15
N ILE A 140 3.95 32.17 -5.55
CA ILE A 140 3.29 33.20 -6.37
C ILE A 140 3.22 34.54 -5.62
N ILE A 141 2.89 34.51 -4.32
CA ILE A 141 2.84 35.71 -3.47
C ILE A 141 4.23 36.33 -3.30
N ARG A 142 5.28 35.52 -3.11
CA ARG A 142 6.67 36.01 -3.02
C ARG A 142 7.14 36.61 -4.33
N THR A 143 6.86 35.96 -5.46
CA THR A 143 7.19 36.49 -6.79
C THR A 143 6.48 37.82 -7.04
N SER A 144 5.17 37.90 -6.74
CA SER A 144 4.40 39.14 -6.89
C SER A 144 4.87 40.26 -5.95
N ARG A 145 5.30 39.92 -4.72
CA ARG A 145 5.89 40.88 -3.77
C ARG A 145 7.23 41.42 -4.26
N ASN A 146 8.06 40.56 -4.86
CA ASN A 146 9.33 40.97 -5.45
C ASN A 146 9.13 41.84 -6.70
N GLU A 147 8.16 41.53 -7.56
CA GLU A 147 7.81 42.37 -8.71
C GLU A 147 7.31 43.76 -8.28
N LYS A 148 6.49 43.84 -7.23
CA LYS A 148 6.06 45.14 -6.67
C LYS A 148 7.22 45.93 -6.07
N LEU A 149 8.19 45.27 -5.45
CA LEU A 149 9.35 45.93 -4.84
C LEU A 149 10.34 46.44 -5.91
N GLU A 150 10.49 45.72 -7.01
CA GLU A 150 11.24 46.13 -8.20
C GLU A 150 10.56 47.33 -8.90
N ALA A 151 9.22 47.29 -9.05
CA ALA A 151 8.46 48.40 -9.61
C ALA A 151 8.56 49.68 -8.74
N LEU A 152 8.59 49.54 -7.41
CA LEU A 152 8.71 50.66 -6.47
C LEU A 152 10.12 51.29 -6.45
N LYS A 153 11.17 50.52 -6.78
CA LYS A 153 12.54 51.04 -6.94
C LYS A 153 12.74 51.80 -8.25
N THR A 154 11.87 51.59 -9.24
CA THR A 154 11.98 52.18 -10.58
C THR A 154 11.20 53.50 -10.70
N SER A 155 10.40 53.88 -9.69
CA SER A 155 9.48 55.04 -9.73
C SER A 155 9.84 56.20 -8.80
N SER A 156 11.11 56.61 -8.71
CA SER A 156 11.48 57.89 -8.09
C SER A 156 12.29 58.77 -9.07
N PRO A 157 11.69 59.85 -9.62
CA PRO A 157 12.39 60.83 -10.44
C PRO A 157 13.00 62.00 -9.64
N LEU A 158 14.27 62.28 -9.95
CA LEU A 158 15.07 63.52 -10.00
C LEU A 158 14.45 64.87 -9.52
N GLU A 159 15.26 65.62 -8.74
CA GLU A 159 15.90 66.94 -9.05
C GLU A 159 15.87 68.00 -7.92
N GLY A 160 16.99 68.73 -7.76
CA GLY A 160 17.03 70.07 -7.15
C GLY A 160 18.06 70.28 -6.04
N GLY A 161 19.22 70.86 -6.37
CA GLY A 161 20.32 71.09 -5.44
C GLY A 161 20.35 72.43 -4.69
N SER A 162 21.27 72.48 -3.71
CA SER A 162 22.20 73.57 -3.38
C SER A 162 22.01 74.42 -2.10
N TYR A 163 23.15 74.51 -1.38
CA TYR A 163 23.70 75.54 -0.47
C TYR A 163 23.54 75.43 1.08
N ARG A 164 24.72 75.22 1.72
CA ARG A 164 25.32 75.88 2.93
C ARG A 164 24.70 75.57 4.31
N GLU A 165 25.39 75.46 5.45
CA GLU A 165 26.76 75.81 5.90
C GLU A 165 27.10 75.03 7.21
N ALA A 166 28.39 74.71 7.38
CA ALA A 166 29.26 74.53 8.56
C ALA A 166 28.78 74.27 10.03
N THR A 167 29.59 73.42 10.70
CA THR A 167 29.99 73.37 12.16
C THR A 167 28.92 72.95 13.19
N ASP A 168 29.15 72.18 14.26
CA ASP A 168 30.32 71.90 15.12
C ASP A 168 30.07 70.59 15.94
N SER A 169 31.09 70.06 16.62
CA SER A 169 31.14 68.79 17.40
C SER A 169 30.60 68.93 18.86
N PRO A 170 30.88 68.02 19.84
CA PRO A 170 30.40 66.64 20.07
C PRO A 170 29.76 66.43 21.48
N GLU A 171 29.46 65.15 21.83
CA GLU A 171 29.39 64.51 23.17
C GLU A 171 28.04 63.94 23.74
N ALA A 172 28.07 62.61 23.90
CA ALA A 172 27.68 61.74 25.04
C ALA A 172 26.29 61.80 25.73
N SER A 173 25.63 60.61 25.75
CA SER A 173 25.05 59.82 26.88
C SER A 173 24.51 60.56 28.13
N ASN A 174 23.42 60.18 28.82
CA ASN A 174 22.61 58.96 28.92
C ASN A 174 21.39 59.21 29.87
N THR A 175 20.48 58.21 29.96
CA THR A 175 19.48 57.91 31.04
C THR A 175 18.12 58.66 30.96
N VAL A 176 16.94 58.17 31.40
CA VAL A 176 16.48 57.20 32.44
C VAL A 176 15.02 56.77 32.03
N LEU A 177 14.47 55.54 32.19
CA LEU A 177 13.72 55.03 33.36
C LEU A 177 13.05 53.66 33.06
N ARG A 178 13.18 52.68 33.97
CA ARG A 178 12.14 51.67 34.28
C ARG A 178 12.34 51.05 35.68
N HIS A 179 11.29 51.13 36.50
CA HIS A 179 10.97 50.40 37.76
C HIS A 179 10.45 48.98 37.41
N ASP A 180 10.39 47.94 38.26
CA ASP A 180 10.82 47.65 39.64
C ASP A 180 10.73 46.12 39.88
N ASN A 181 11.61 45.62 40.77
CA ASN A 181 11.56 44.54 41.79
C ASN A 181 10.67 43.27 41.63
N ASP A 182 11.25 42.08 41.92
CA ASP A 182 11.09 41.44 43.24
C ASP A 182 12.13 40.31 43.51
N ASP A 183 12.38 40.09 44.80
CA ASP A 183 13.51 39.41 45.49
C ASP A 183 13.47 37.87 45.52
N SER A 184 14.64 37.21 45.64
CA SER A 184 15.10 36.44 46.84
C SER A 184 16.17 35.33 46.61
N ASN A 185 17.26 35.45 47.40
CA ASN A 185 18.37 34.55 47.85
C ASN A 185 18.45 33.05 47.46
N ASP A 186 19.64 32.54 47.09
CA ASP A 186 20.64 31.94 48.03
C ASP A 186 21.93 31.38 47.36
N ARG A 187 23.09 31.92 47.75
CA ARG A 187 24.39 31.32 48.17
C ARG A 187 25.08 30.07 47.52
N ILE A 188 26.41 30.27 47.29
CA ILE A 188 27.61 29.37 47.43
C ILE A 188 28.30 28.81 46.14
N ASP A 189 29.38 29.51 45.75
CA ASP A 189 30.82 29.14 45.66
C ASP A 189 31.37 27.94 44.83
N THR A 190 32.57 28.22 44.25
CA THR A 190 33.69 27.35 43.81
C THR A 190 33.84 26.85 42.35
N SER A 191 34.87 27.43 41.72
CA SER A 191 35.90 26.93 40.76
C SER A 191 35.88 25.48 40.23
N GLY A 192 36.13 25.35 38.92
CA GLY A 192 36.72 24.14 38.29
C GLY A 192 36.71 24.15 36.75
N GLU A 193 37.88 24.09 36.11
CA GLU A 193 38.13 24.20 34.67
C GLU A 193 37.79 22.96 33.81
N GLY A 194 37.21 23.20 32.61
CA GLY A 194 37.48 22.49 31.32
C GLY A 194 36.54 21.33 30.87
N PRO A 195 36.48 20.96 29.56
CA PRO A 195 36.93 21.65 28.35
C PRO A 195 35.85 21.85 27.25
N SER A 196 36.13 22.83 26.41
CA SER A 196 35.41 23.31 25.22
C SER A 196 35.20 22.22 24.14
N ARG A 197 33.97 22.10 23.62
CA ARG A 197 33.71 21.45 22.31
C ARG A 197 33.16 22.46 21.32
N GLY A 198 33.98 22.75 20.31
CA GLY A 198 33.66 23.63 19.20
C GLY A 198 32.53 23.09 18.34
N ARG A 199 31.61 23.98 17.98
CA ARG A 199 30.56 23.75 16.98
C ARG A 199 31.20 24.05 15.62
N SER A 200 31.58 23.02 14.86
CA SER A 200 32.06 23.19 13.48
C SER A 200 30.87 23.44 12.55
N SER A 201 30.61 24.69 12.21
CA SER A 201 29.78 25.02 11.05
C SER A 201 30.65 24.90 9.78
N ILE A 202 30.37 23.92 8.93
CA ILE A 202 30.96 23.85 7.58
C ILE A 202 30.34 24.98 6.75
N PRO A 203 31.11 25.90 6.14
CA PRO A 203 30.56 26.96 5.30
C PRO A 203 30.10 26.37 3.96
N GLY A 204 28.79 26.41 3.69
CA GLY A 204 28.23 26.11 2.37
C GLY A 204 28.63 27.17 1.33
N ARG A 205 28.89 26.72 0.10
CA ARG A 205 29.26 27.57 -1.04
C ARG A 205 28.07 28.43 -1.48
N PRO A 206 28.23 29.72 -1.79
CA PRO A 206 27.12 30.56 -2.24
C PRO A 206 26.66 30.11 -3.62
N GLY A 207 25.42 29.61 -3.72
CA GLY A 207 24.76 29.30 -5.00
C GLY A 207 24.06 27.95 -5.13
N ASP A 208 23.97 27.12 -4.08
CA ASP A 208 23.29 25.83 -4.17
C ASP A 208 21.78 25.96 -3.89
N LEU A 209 20.97 25.79 -4.94
CA LEU A 209 19.52 26.03 -4.96
C LEU A 209 18.77 24.69 -4.81
N SER A 210 18.87 24.03 -3.65
CA SER A 210 18.18 22.75 -3.42
C SER A 210 17.73 22.48 -1.97
N TYR A 211 17.50 23.52 -1.16
CA TYR A 211 16.59 23.53 0.00
C TYR A 211 16.69 24.90 0.70
N PRO A 212 15.60 25.55 1.14
CA PRO A 212 15.74 26.72 2.00
C PRO A 212 16.24 26.30 3.40
N PRO A 213 17.34 26.88 3.91
CA PRO A 213 17.80 26.63 5.28
C PRO A 213 17.03 27.55 6.23
N GLY A 214 16.23 26.96 7.11
CA GLY A 214 15.49 27.70 8.13
C GLY A 214 14.33 26.89 8.67
N GLY A 215 14.59 26.08 9.69
CA GLY A 215 13.57 25.29 10.36
C GLY A 215 14.18 24.43 11.46
N GLU A 216 14.84 25.05 12.44
CA GLU A 216 15.01 24.42 13.74
C GLU A 216 13.81 24.81 14.61
N ASP A 217 13.14 23.74 15.11
CA ASP A 217 12.23 23.63 16.27
C ASP A 217 11.04 24.62 16.34
N HIS A 218 9.82 24.36 16.84
CA HIS A 218 9.35 23.61 18.00
C HIS A 218 7.79 23.59 17.95
N LEU A 219 7.14 22.68 17.22
CA LEU A 219 5.67 22.50 17.27
C LEU A 219 5.24 21.02 17.12
N GLY A 220 6.04 20.13 17.72
CA GLY A 220 5.80 18.69 17.67
C GLY A 220 5.37 18.11 19.00
N HIS A 221 4.38 18.67 19.70
CA HIS A 221 3.64 17.93 20.75
C HIS A 221 2.21 18.45 20.92
N GLN A 222 1.29 17.51 21.14
CA GLN A 222 -0.15 17.64 21.42
C GLN A 222 -1.10 17.95 20.25
N ARG A 223 -1.24 16.97 19.36
CA ARG A 223 -2.58 16.52 18.96
C ARG A 223 -2.78 15.10 19.50
N GLU A 224 -3.13 15.03 20.77
CA GLU A 224 -3.82 13.86 21.32
C GLU A 224 -5.31 14.21 21.29
N HIS A 225 -6.10 13.33 20.67
CA HIS A 225 -7.54 13.37 20.37
C HIS A 225 -7.96 13.88 18.98
N HIS A 226 -8.59 12.95 18.23
CA HIS A 226 -9.13 13.01 16.85
C HIS A 226 -8.14 12.87 15.69
N GLN A 227 -7.37 11.77 15.68
CA GLN A 227 -6.59 11.32 14.51
C GLN A 227 -6.96 9.88 14.06
N ASP A 228 -7.98 9.27 14.70
CA ASP A 228 -8.36 7.88 14.47
C ASP A 228 -9.31 7.70 13.26
N ASP A 229 -10.01 8.76 12.83
CA ASP A 229 -10.99 8.66 11.73
C ASP A 229 -10.32 8.86 10.35
N ASP A 230 -9.28 9.71 10.25
CA ASP A 230 -8.63 10.11 8.99
C ASP A 230 -7.68 9.06 8.38
N HIS A 231 -7.11 8.19 9.21
CA HIS A 231 -6.35 7.04 8.72
C HIS A 231 -7.24 5.83 8.43
N PHE A 232 -8.46 5.85 8.98
CA PHE A 232 -9.37 4.73 8.94
C PHE A 232 -10.05 4.60 7.58
N ALA A 233 -10.51 5.69 6.95
CA ALA A 233 -11.19 5.61 5.66
C ALA A 233 -10.27 5.11 4.53
N ALA A 234 -9.04 5.64 4.46
CA ALA A 234 -8.03 5.19 3.50
C ALA A 234 -7.65 3.71 3.73
N GLN A 235 -7.39 3.32 4.99
CA GLN A 235 -7.08 1.93 5.34
C GLN A 235 -8.23 0.96 4.99
N MET A 236 -9.48 1.34 5.27
CA MET A 236 -10.64 0.52 4.94
C MET A 236 -10.83 0.41 3.43
N THR A 237 -10.63 1.51 2.70
CA THR A 237 -10.73 1.54 1.23
C THR A 237 -9.72 0.57 0.63
N ALA A 238 -8.46 0.62 1.06
CA ALA A 238 -7.42 -0.31 0.61
C ALA A 238 -7.75 -1.77 0.91
N LEU A 239 -8.27 -2.09 2.11
CA LEU A 239 -8.68 -3.44 2.48
C LEU A 239 -9.83 -3.96 1.60
N PHE A 240 -10.86 -3.15 1.36
CA PHE A 240 -11.98 -3.55 0.50
C PHE A 240 -11.54 -3.74 -0.95
N ILE A 241 -10.63 -2.91 -1.45
CA ILE A 241 -10.11 -3.04 -2.81
C ILE A 241 -9.23 -4.30 -2.93
N LEU A 242 -8.37 -4.58 -1.96
CA LEU A 242 -7.60 -5.82 -1.91
C LEU A 242 -8.54 -7.04 -1.90
N GLU A 243 -9.57 -7.02 -1.06
CA GLU A 243 -10.52 -8.12 -0.96
C GLU A 243 -11.30 -8.32 -2.27
N PHE A 244 -11.68 -7.23 -2.94
CA PHE A 244 -12.24 -7.29 -4.29
C PHE A 244 -11.29 -8.02 -5.25
N GLY A 245 -10.01 -7.63 -5.32
CA GLY A 245 -9.02 -8.28 -6.19
C GLY A 245 -8.87 -9.78 -5.91
N VAL A 246 -8.77 -10.16 -4.63
CA VAL A 246 -8.66 -11.56 -4.20
C VAL A 246 -9.93 -12.37 -4.50
N ILE A 247 -11.12 -11.81 -4.28
CA ILE A 247 -12.40 -12.48 -4.55
C ILE A 247 -12.56 -12.73 -6.06
N PHE A 248 -12.28 -11.74 -6.91
CA PHE A 248 -12.43 -11.89 -8.35
C PHE A 248 -11.54 -13.01 -8.90
N HIS A 249 -10.28 -13.06 -8.46
CA HIS A 249 -9.36 -14.14 -8.81
C HIS A 249 -9.89 -15.52 -8.39
N SER A 250 -10.39 -15.60 -7.16
CA SER A 250 -10.92 -16.83 -6.57
C SER A 250 -12.14 -17.38 -7.32
N ILE A 251 -12.94 -16.52 -7.95
CA ILE A 251 -14.07 -16.94 -8.80
C ILE A 251 -13.57 -17.68 -10.04
N PHE A 252 -12.61 -17.11 -10.76
CA PHE A 252 -12.09 -17.73 -11.99
C PHE A 252 -11.37 -19.04 -11.70
N ILE A 253 -10.56 -19.10 -10.62
CA ILE A 253 -9.95 -20.35 -10.14
C ILE A 253 -11.01 -21.44 -9.91
N GLY A 254 -12.11 -21.10 -9.22
CA GLY A 254 -13.16 -22.08 -8.93
C GLY A 254 -13.88 -22.57 -10.18
N LEU A 255 -14.18 -21.67 -11.13
CA LEU A 255 -14.82 -21.99 -12.39
C LEU A 255 -13.95 -22.89 -13.28
N THR A 256 -12.65 -22.60 -13.38
CA THR A 256 -11.72 -23.40 -14.20
C THR A 256 -11.47 -24.78 -13.60
N LEU A 257 -11.25 -24.87 -12.28
CA LEU A 257 -11.08 -26.16 -11.59
C LEU A 257 -12.29 -27.08 -11.78
N ALA A 258 -13.49 -26.53 -11.92
CA ALA A 258 -14.70 -27.31 -12.15
C ALA A 258 -14.72 -28.04 -13.51
N VAL A 259 -13.93 -27.58 -14.49
CA VAL A 259 -13.92 -28.10 -15.86
C VAL A 259 -12.54 -28.54 -16.39
N THR A 260 -11.46 -28.40 -15.61
CA THR A 260 -10.11 -28.93 -15.94
C THR A 260 -10.15 -30.43 -16.22
N GLY A 261 -9.39 -30.91 -17.20
CA GLY A 261 -9.23 -32.34 -17.51
C GLY A 261 -8.17 -33.03 -16.66
N ASP A 262 -7.17 -33.60 -17.33
CA ASP A 262 -6.23 -34.56 -16.73
C ASP A 262 -5.50 -34.01 -15.50
N ASP A 263 -5.14 -32.73 -15.52
CA ASP A 263 -4.42 -32.05 -14.44
C ASP A 263 -5.27 -31.76 -13.19
N PHE A 264 -6.58 -32.05 -13.22
CA PHE A 264 -7.50 -31.73 -12.12
C PHE A 264 -7.01 -32.23 -10.75
N VAL A 265 -6.42 -33.43 -10.66
CA VAL A 265 -5.96 -33.95 -9.35
C VAL A 265 -4.81 -33.13 -8.80
N VAL A 266 -3.87 -32.72 -9.67
CA VAL A 266 -2.74 -31.87 -9.28
C VAL A 266 -3.25 -30.49 -8.90
N LEU A 267 -4.07 -29.86 -9.76
CA LEU A 267 -4.67 -28.55 -9.50
C LEU A 267 -5.50 -28.55 -8.23
N TYR A 268 -6.28 -29.59 -7.96
CA TYR A 268 -7.07 -29.70 -6.74
C TYR A 268 -6.19 -29.67 -5.49
N ILE A 269 -5.14 -30.48 -5.45
CA ILE A 269 -4.21 -30.52 -4.29
C ILE A 269 -3.51 -29.17 -4.15
N VAL A 270 -2.99 -28.62 -5.24
CA VAL A 270 -2.29 -27.33 -5.25
C VAL A 270 -3.21 -26.21 -4.78
N LEU A 271 -4.45 -26.15 -5.27
CA LEU A 271 -5.42 -25.12 -4.91
C LEU A 271 -5.90 -25.23 -3.47
N ALA A 272 -5.97 -26.44 -2.89
CA ALA A 272 -6.27 -26.58 -1.47
C ALA A 272 -5.22 -25.87 -0.59
N PHE A 273 -3.94 -25.95 -0.94
CA PHE A 273 -2.88 -25.22 -0.25
C PHE A 273 -2.85 -23.74 -0.61
N HIS A 274 -2.98 -23.40 -1.89
CA HIS A 274 -3.01 -22.03 -2.40
C HIS A 274 -4.05 -21.19 -1.66
N GLN A 275 -5.30 -21.66 -1.64
CA GLN A 275 -6.42 -20.94 -1.03
C GLN A 275 -6.29 -20.85 0.49
N THR A 276 -5.65 -21.84 1.12
CA THR A 276 -5.38 -21.78 2.56
C THR A 276 -4.32 -20.73 2.88
N PHE A 277 -3.25 -20.65 2.08
CA PHE A 277 -2.15 -19.69 2.29
C PHE A 277 -2.57 -18.25 1.96
N GLU A 278 -3.30 -18.06 0.87
CA GLU A 278 -3.84 -16.75 0.51
C GLU A 278 -4.88 -16.30 1.55
N GLY A 279 -5.75 -17.21 2.02
CA GLY A 279 -6.66 -16.98 3.13
C GLY A 279 -5.93 -16.59 4.42
N LEU A 280 -4.82 -17.25 4.75
CA LEU A 280 -3.98 -16.88 5.90
C LEU A 280 -3.45 -15.45 5.78
N GLY A 281 -3.02 -15.04 4.58
CA GLY A 281 -2.57 -13.67 4.30
C GLY A 281 -3.67 -12.64 4.48
N LEU A 282 -4.82 -12.84 3.82
CA LEU A 282 -6.00 -11.98 3.95
C LEU A 282 -6.49 -11.91 5.40
N GLY A 283 -6.62 -13.07 6.06
CA GLY A 283 -7.05 -13.19 7.45
C GLY A 283 -6.14 -12.41 8.41
N ALA A 284 -4.82 -12.51 8.23
CA ALA A 284 -3.86 -11.74 9.03
C ALA A 284 -4.02 -10.22 8.82
N ARG A 285 -4.32 -9.76 7.59
CA ARG A 285 -4.63 -8.35 7.33
C ARG A 285 -5.89 -7.90 8.06
N LEU A 286 -6.99 -8.63 7.88
CA LEU A 286 -8.27 -8.35 8.53
C LEU A 286 -8.17 -8.36 10.06
N ALA A 287 -7.32 -9.23 10.60
CA ALA A 287 -7.05 -9.33 12.04
C ALA A 287 -6.31 -8.11 12.60
N THR A 288 -5.34 -7.57 11.86
CA THR A 288 -4.54 -6.40 12.28
C THR A 288 -5.20 -5.05 12.01
N ALA A 289 -6.23 -5.01 11.16
CA ALA A 289 -6.94 -3.78 10.86
C ALA A 289 -7.71 -3.25 12.09
N HIS A 290 -7.76 -1.93 12.24
CA HIS A 290 -8.54 -1.28 13.30
C HIS A 290 -9.99 -1.19 12.84
N TRP A 291 -10.92 -1.78 13.59
CA TRP A 291 -12.34 -1.76 13.26
C TRP A 291 -13.14 -1.02 14.33
N PRO A 292 -14.08 -0.14 13.97
CA PRO A 292 -14.90 0.57 14.95
C PRO A 292 -15.76 -0.44 15.72
N LYS A 293 -16.00 -0.18 17.01
CA LYS A 293 -16.69 -1.13 17.91
C LYS A 293 -18.02 -1.64 17.34
N LYS A 294 -18.77 -0.76 16.65
CA LYS A 294 -20.04 -1.08 15.99
C LYS A 294 -19.92 -2.03 14.78
N LYS A 295 -18.77 -2.09 14.11
CA LYS A 295 -18.50 -2.93 12.93
C LYS A 295 -17.48 -4.04 13.21
N SER A 296 -17.36 -4.48 14.46
CA SER A 296 -16.42 -5.54 14.85
C SER A 296 -16.72 -6.92 14.23
N TRP A 297 -17.92 -7.11 13.69
CA TRP A 297 -18.35 -8.27 12.91
C TRP A 297 -17.80 -8.28 11.48
N MET A 298 -17.39 -7.12 10.95
CA MET A 298 -16.98 -6.98 9.56
C MET A 298 -15.83 -7.91 9.15
N PRO A 299 -14.71 -8.03 9.88
CA PRO A 299 -13.62 -8.93 9.47
C PRO A 299 -14.07 -10.39 9.36
N TRP A 300 -15.01 -10.84 10.20
CA TRP A 300 -15.57 -12.18 10.10
C TRP A 300 -16.39 -12.38 8.84
N ALA A 301 -17.18 -11.38 8.46
CA ALA A 301 -17.96 -11.42 7.23
C ALA A 301 -17.07 -11.38 5.98
N LEU A 302 -16.03 -10.54 5.97
CA LEU A 302 -15.06 -10.45 4.86
C LEU A 302 -14.25 -11.74 4.71
N GLY A 303 -13.71 -12.27 5.82
CA GLY A 303 -13.04 -13.57 5.83
C GLY A 303 -13.95 -14.72 5.38
N SER A 304 -15.24 -14.67 5.74
CA SER A 304 -16.22 -15.66 5.28
C SER A 304 -16.57 -15.49 3.80
N ALA A 305 -16.66 -14.24 3.31
CA ALA A 305 -16.92 -13.94 1.91
C ALA A 305 -15.81 -14.54 1.03
N TYR A 306 -14.55 -14.32 1.39
CA TYR A 306 -13.42 -15.01 0.77
C TYR A 306 -13.58 -16.54 0.82
N GLY A 307 -13.82 -17.09 2.01
CA GLY A 307 -13.90 -18.54 2.23
C GLY A 307 -14.98 -19.23 1.38
N PHE A 308 -16.13 -18.59 1.19
CA PHE A 308 -17.23 -19.12 0.38
C PHE A 308 -17.11 -18.86 -1.12
N THR A 309 -16.27 -17.92 -1.55
CA THR A 309 -16.18 -17.52 -2.96
C THR A 309 -15.80 -18.70 -3.87
N THR A 310 -14.67 -19.35 -3.59
CA THR A 310 -14.18 -20.48 -4.40
C THR A 310 -15.12 -21.69 -4.40
N PRO A 311 -15.66 -22.19 -3.27
CA PRO A 311 -16.60 -23.31 -3.31
C PRO A 311 -17.90 -22.98 -4.05
N ILE A 312 -18.41 -21.75 -3.95
CA ILE A 312 -19.55 -21.30 -4.75
C ILE A 312 -19.18 -21.28 -6.24
N ALA A 313 -18.01 -20.76 -6.58
CA ALA A 313 -17.54 -20.73 -7.96
C ALA A 313 -17.34 -22.13 -8.55
N ILE A 314 -16.80 -23.09 -7.79
CA ILE A 314 -16.71 -24.50 -8.21
C ILE A 314 -18.11 -25.09 -8.43
N ALA A 315 -19.05 -24.85 -7.52
CA ALA A 315 -20.43 -25.34 -7.65
C ALA A 315 -21.13 -24.76 -8.88
N ILE A 316 -20.96 -23.46 -9.13
CA ILE A 316 -21.47 -22.80 -10.34
C ILE A 316 -20.80 -23.40 -11.58
N GLY A 317 -19.48 -23.51 -11.58
CA GLY A 317 -18.69 -24.09 -12.68
C GLY A 317 -19.13 -25.52 -13.01
N LEU A 318 -19.44 -26.32 -12.00
CA LEU A 318 -20.03 -27.66 -12.18
C LEU A 318 -21.44 -27.58 -12.75
N GLY A 319 -22.26 -26.60 -12.37
CA GLY A 319 -23.60 -26.38 -12.93
C GLY A 319 -23.57 -25.99 -14.40
N ILE A 320 -22.65 -25.11 -14.79
CA ILE A 320 -22.48 -24.62 -16.17
C ILE A 320 -21.43 -25.41 -16.97
N ARG A 321 -20.99 -26.56 -16.47
CA ARG A 321 -19.88 -27.36 -17.04
C ARG A 321 -20.09 -27.81 -18.48
N THR A 322 -21.32 -27.82 -19.02
CA THR A 322 -21.58 -28.19 -20.41
C THR A 322 -21.48 -27.01 -21.36
N THR A 323 -21.53 -25.78 -20.85
CA THR A 323 -21.56 -24.54 -21.64
C THR A 323 -20.33 -23.66 -21.41
N PHE A 324 -19.68 -23.79 -20.26
CA PHE A 324 -18.47 -23.02 -19.94
C PHE A 324 -17.28 -23.57 -20.71
N ASN A 325 -16.63 -22.71 -21.50
CA ASN A 325 -15.47 -23.04 -22.32
C ASN A 325 -14.32 -22.09 -21.93
N PRO A 326 -13.35 -22.53 -21.09
CA PRO A 326 -12.20 -21.73 -20.70
C PRO A 326 -11.34 -21.25 -21.88
N ALA A 327 -11.30 -22.03 -22.96
CA ALA A 327 -10.53 -21.74 -24.18
C ALA A 327 -11.30 -20.84 -25.18
N SER A 328 -12.48 -20.34 -24.83
CA SER A 328 -13.21 -19.38 -25.67
C SER A 328 -12.55 -18.00 -25.63
N GLN A 329 -12.57 -17.30 -26.78
CA GLN A 329 -11.98 -15.96 -26.93
C GLN A 329 -12.50 -14.99 -25.86
N SER A 330 -13.81 -14.98 -25.62
CA SER A 330 -14.45 -14.12 -24.62
C SER A 330 -13.96 -14.43 -23.20
N THR A 331 -13.80 -15.71 -22.85
CA THR A 331 -13.34 -16.10 -21.51
C THR A 331 -11.87 -15.74 -21.31
N MET A 332 -11.00 -15.95 -22.30
CA MET A 332 -9.60 -15.54 -22.22
C MET A 332 -9.46 -14.02 -22.06
N ILE A 333 -10.24 -13.22 -22.80
CA ILE A 333 -10.20 -11.75 -22.66
C ILE A 333 -10.70 -11.33 -21.28
N VAL A 334 -11.82 -11.88 -20.82
CA VAL A 334 -12.38 -11.55 -19.50
C VAL A 334 -11.41 -11.93 -18.39
N ASN A 335 -10.93 -13.18 -18.35
CA ASN A 335 -9.94 -13.64 -17.36
C ASN A 335 -8.69 -12.76 -17.41
N GLY A 336 -8.14 -12.57 -18.61
CA GLY A 336 -6.94 -11.75 -18.81
C GLY A 336 -7.08 -10.32 -18.26
N VAL A 337 -8.20 -9.64 -18.54
CA VAL A 337 -8.43 -8.27 -18.05
C VAL A 337 -8.65 -8.25 -16.54
N PHE A 338 -9.52 -9.11 -15.99
CA PHE A 338 -9.82 -9.11 -14.56
C PHE A 338 -8.64 -9.58 -13.71
N ASP A 339 -7.88 -10.56 -14.17
CA ASP A 339 -6.66 -11.02 -13.49
C ASP A 339 -5.56 -9.96 -13.55
N SER A 340 -5.47 -9.17 -14.64
CA SER A 340 -4.51 -8.04 -14.72
C SER A 340 -4.86 -6.91 -13.76
N ILE A 341 -6.15 -6.58 -13.63
CA ILE A 341 -6.63 -5.59 -12.66
C ILE A 341 -6.35 -6.09 -11.24
N SER A 342 -6.71 -7.34 -10.95
CA SER A 342 -6.46 -7.95 -9.64
C SER A 342 -4.97 -8.03 -9.31
N ALA A 343 -4.12 -8.38 -10.29
CA ALA A 343 -2.67 -8.33 -10.17
C ALA A 343 -2.19 -6.92 -9.79
N GLY A 344 -2.64 -5.89 -10.50
CA GLY A 344 -2.26 -4.50 -10.20
C GLY A 344 -2.64 -4.06 -8.80
N ILE A 345 -3.84 -4.42 -8.33
CA ILE A 345 -4.29 -4.18 -6.95
C ILE A 345 -3.35 -4.88 -5.95
N LEU A 346 -3.13 -6.19 -6.11
CA LEU A 346 -2.32 -6.97 -5.16
C LEU A 346 -0.83 -6.61 -5.22
N ILE A 347 -0.29 -6.18 -6.37
CA ILE A 347 1.08 -5.67 -6.49
C ILE A 347 1.20 -4.38 -5.68
N TYR A 348 0.28 -3.44 -5.85
CA TYR A 348 0.30 -2.18 -5.12
C TYR A 348 0.21 -2.43 -3.61
N THR A 349 -0.82 -3.14 -3.17
CA THR A 349 -1.00 -3.43 -1.75
C THR A 349 0.17 -4.26 -1.20
N GLY A 350 0.60 -5.31 -1.90
CA GLY A 350 1.71 -6.17 -1.48
C GLY A 350 3.04 -5.44 -1.32
N LEU A 351 3.42 -4.60 -2.28
CA LEU A 351 4.71 -3.89 -2.25
C LEU A 351 4.67 -2.63 -1.38
N VAL A 352 3.62 -1.81 -1.51
CA VAL A 352 3.53 -0.50 -0.86
C VAL A 352 2.94 -0.64 0.54
N GLU A 353 1.74 -1.20 0.66
CA GLU A 353 1.04 -1.26 1.95
C GLU A 353 1.57 -2.36 2.87
N LEU A 354 2.06 -3.48 2.33
CA LEU A 354 2.55 -4.59 3.15
C LEU A 354 4.06 -4.52 3.32
N MET A 355 4.83 -4.67 2.25
CA MET A 355 6.29 -4.75 2.37
C MET A 355 6.92 -3.43 2.82
N ALA A 356 6.66 -2.32 2.13
CA ALA A 356 7.26 -1.04 2.48
C ALA A 356 6.78 -0.53 3.84
N HIS A 357 5.48 -0.55 4.11
CA HIS A 357 4.95 -0.07 5.38
C HIS A 357 5.44 -0.90 6.58
N GLU A 358 5.51 -2.23 6.47
CA GLU A 358 5.89 -3.10 7.60
C GLU A 358 7.38 -3.11 7.91
N PHE A 359 8.25 -2.91 6.92
CA PHE A 359 9.70 -2.93 7.12
C PHE A 359 10.32 -1.54 7.19
N MET A 360 9.89 -0.60 6.34
CA MET A 360 10.53 0.72 6.24
C MET A 360 9.82 1.80 7.06
N PHE A 361 8.49 1.78 7.15
CA PHE A 361 7.75 2.83 7.84
C PHE A 361 7.36 2.47 9.29
N ASN A 362 7.35 1.18 9.63
CA ASN A 362 7.08 0.73 11.00
C ASN A 362 8.25 1.03 11.96
N GLN A 363 8.00 1.89 12.94
CA GLN A 363 8.98 2.30 13.96
C GLN A 363 9.47 1.13 14.83
N GLU A 364 8.61 0.16 15.12
CA GLU A 364 8.97 -1.03 15.90
C GLU A 364 10.01 -1.87 15.16
N MET A 365 9.82 -2.08 13.85
CA MET A 365 10.77 -2.85 13.04
C MET A 365 12.10 -2.11 12.84
N ARG A 366 12.07 -0.79 12.67
CA ARG A 366 13.29 0.04 12.56
C ARG A 366 14.15 0.03 13.83
N LYS A 367 13.53 -0.07 15.00
CA LYS A 367 14.23 -0.14 16.30
C LYS A 367 14.58 -1.57 16.71
N SER A 368 14.02 -2.57 16.02
CA SER A 368 14.24 -3.99 16.34
C SER A 368 15.66 -4.47 16.00
N SER A 369 16.07 -5.57 16.62
CA SER A 369 17.34 -6.23 16.28
C SER A 369 17.35 -6.70 14.82
N MET A 370 18.50 -6.58 14.16
CA MET A 370 18.72 -7.11 12.80
C MET A 370 18.32 -8.59 12.65
N LYS A 371 18.46 -9.39 13.72
CA LYS A 371 18.02 -10.80 13.72
C LYS A 371 16.51 -10.94 13.54
N MET A 372 15.72 -10.09 14.19
CA MET A 372 14.26 -10.10 14.08
C MET A 372 13.81 -9.66 12.69
N MET A 373 14.44 -8.61 12.15
CA MET A 373 14.17 -8.14 10.79
C MET A 373 14.48 -9.21 9.75
N LEU A 374 15.65 -9.86 9.84
CA LEU A 374 16.01 -10.96 8.94
C LEU A 374 15.09 -12.16 9.09
N PHE A 375 14.62 -12.47 10.31
CA PHE A 375 13.62 -13.51 10.54
C PHE A 375 12.28 -13.18 9.86
N ALA A 376 11.78 -11.95 10.02
CA ALA A 376 10.55 -11.47 9.40
C ALA A 376 10.64 -11.51 7.86
N PHE A 377 11.75 -11.02 7.32
CA PHE A 377 12.04 -11.07 5.89
C PHE A 377 12.14 -12.52 5.39
N GLY A 378 12.79 -13.40 6.15
CA GLY A 378 12.82 -14.84 5.88
C GLY A 378 11.44 -15.49 5.84
N CYS A 379 10.53 -15.15 6.77
CA CYS A 379 9.14 -15.60 6.74
C CYS A 379 8.40 -15.12 5.48
N MET A 380 8.58 -13.85 5.10
CA MET A 380 8.01 -13.30 3.88
C MET A 380 8.54 -14.01 2.62
N CYS A 381 9.86 -14.19 2.50
CA CYS A 381 10.46 -14.95 1.39
C CYS A 381 9.96 -16.40 1.35
N THR A 382 9.76 -17.03 2.51
CA THR A 382 9.20 -18.39 2.59
C THR A 382 7.77 -18.43 2.09
N GLY A 383 6.92 -17.46 2.45
CA GLY A 383 5.56 -17.33 1.93
C GLY A 383 5.53 -17.15 0.42
N ALA A 384 6.33 -16.22 -0.10
CA ALA A 384 6.45 -16.00 -1.53
C ALA A 384 6.99 -17.25 -2.27
N GLY A 385 8.00 -17.91 -1.70
CA GLY A 385 8.62 -19.10 -2.28
C GLY A 385 7.69 -20.31 -2.32
N LEU A 386 6.92 -20.56 -1.25
CA LEU A 386 5.91 -21.64 -1.25
C LEU A 386 4.79 -21.34 -2.24
N MET A 387 4.33 -20.10 -2.31
CA MET A 387 3.28 -19.73 -3.25
C MET A 387 3.76 -19.82 -4.71
N ALA A 388 5.01 -19.44 -4.99
CA ALA A 388 5.65 -19.63 -6.28
C ALA A 388 5.80 -21.11 -6.65
N LEU A 389 6.17 -21.95 -5.67
CA LEU A 389 6.30 -23.40 -5.86
C LEU A 389 4.95 -24.03 -6.23
N LEU A 390 3.86 -23.61 -5.58
CA LEU A 390 2.51 -24.00 -5.96
C LEU A 390 2.19 -23.58 -7.40
N GLY A 391 2.61 -22.38 -7.82
CA GLY A 391 2.43 -21.89 -9.19
C GLY A 391 3.23 -22.63 -10.27
N LYS A 392 4.24 -23.41 -9.90
CA LYS A 392 4.94 -24.30 -10.83
C LYS A 392 4.15 -25.59 -11.11
N TRP A 393 3.33 -26.01 -10.14
CA TRP A 393 2.53 -27.23 -10.22
C TRP A 393 1.06 -26.97 -10.55
N ALA A 394 0.61 -25.72 -10.42
CA ALA A 394 -0.60 -25.21 -11.07
C ALA A 394 -0.30 -24.97 -12.55
#